data_AF-A0A950KFY5-F1
#
_entry.id   AF-A0A950KFY5-F1
#
_cell.length_a   1.000
_cell.length_b   1.000
_cell.length_c   1.000
_cell.angle_alpha   90.00
_cell.angle_beta   90.00
_cell.angle_gamma   90.00
#
_symmetry.space_group_name_H-M   'P 1'
#
loop_
_entity.id
_entity.type
_entity.pdbx_description
1 polymer ?
#
loop_
_entity_poly.entity_id
_entity_poly.type
_entity_poly.pdbx_seq_one_letter_code
_entity_poly.pdbx_strand_id
1 'polypeptide(L)'
;MKLVTRNRLTVQRGTTLIELSVVIAVILLLVSVLFVGVSGWKNAANQAVCVLNIATVQKAVRSYAAANTLNAGDPCSMDQLVAAGYFASAPTCPSGGTYTAGTTVPAVGIAYLTCSQAGHAPKSSANW
;
A
#
# COMPACT_ATOMS: atom_id res chain seq x y z
N MET A 1 -53.41 4.49 54.32
CA MET A 1 -52.29 3.53 54.37
C MET A 1 -51.21 4.04 53.41
N LYS A 2 -50.11 4.63 53.91
CA LYS A 2 -49.03 5.18 53.06
C LYS A 2 -47.94 4.13 52.89
N LEU A 3 -47.70 3.68 51.65
CA LEU A 3 -46.62 2.76 51.32
C LEU A 3 -45.31 3.55 51.24
N VAL A 4 -44.39 3.27 52.15
CA VAL A 4 -43.03 3.84 52.15
C VAL A 4 -42.19 3.03 51.18
N THR A 5 -41.99 3.55 49.97
CA THR A 5 -41.13 2.93 48.95
C THR A 5 -39.67 3.18 49.33
N ARG A 6 -38.98 2.15 49.86
CA ARG A 6 -37.54 2.21 50.14
C ARG A 6 -36.78 2.11 48.81
N ASN A 7 -36.26 3.25 48.35
CA ASN A 7 -35.40 3.30 47.17
C ASN A 7 -34.08 2.58 47.49
N ARG A 8 -33.87 1.38 46.92
CA ARG A 8 -32.60 0.65 47.09
C ARG A 8 -31.55 1.36 46.25
N LEU A 9 -30.62 2.07 46.91
CA LEU A 9 -29.39 2.51 46.26
C LEU A 9 -28.62 1.25 45.84
N THR A 10 -28.67 0.93 44.56
CA THR A 10 -27.84 -0.13 43.97
C THR A 10 -26.39 0.30 44.09
N VAL A 11 -25.65 -0.33 45.00
CA VAL A 11 -24.19 -0.18 45.10
C VAL A 11 -23.60 -0.71 43.79
N GLN A 12 -23.23 0.21 42.91
CA GLN A 12 -22.45 -0.12 41.72
C GLN A 12 -21.09 -0.63 42.20
N ARG A 13 -20.83 -1.92 41.99
CA ARG A 13 -19.51 -2.51 42.27
C ARG A 13 -18.55 -1.97 41.22
N GLY A 14 -17.71 -1.02 41.61
CA GLY A 14 -16.57 -0.59 40.79
C GLY A 14 -15.56 -1.73 40.66
N THR A 15 -14.95 -1.86 39.48
CA THR A 15 -13.80 -2.74 39.26
C THR A 15 -12.66 -2.34 40.19
N THR A 16 -11.91 -3.30 40.71
CA THR A 16 -10.80 -3.00 41.63
C THR A 16 -9.67 -2.29 40.89
N LEU A 17 -8.93 -1.39 41.56
CA LEU A 17 -7.77 -0.71 40.97
C LEU A 17 -6.71 -1.70 40.45
N ILE A 18 -6.61 -2.87 41.09
CA ILE A 18 -5.68 -3.94 40.71
C ILE A 18 -6.12 -4.69 39.44
N GLU A 19 -7.42 -4.90 39.22
CA GLU A 19 -7.91 -5.49 37.97
C GLU A 19 -7.56 -4.59 36.79
N LEU A 20 -7.79 -3.29 36.94
CA LEU A 20 -7.50 -2.34 35.86
C LEU A 20 -6.00 -2.23 35.56
N SER A 21 -5.15 -2.22 36.60
CA SER A 21 -3.70 -2.08 36.42
C SER A 21 -3.08 -3.31 35.75
N VAL A 22 -3.53 -4.52 36.10
CA VAL A 22 -3.07 -5.76 35.45
C VAL A 22 -3.51 -5.79 33.98
N VAL A 23 -4.75 -5.38 33.68
CA VAL A 23 -5.23 -5.33 32.29
C VAL A 23 -4.42 -4.35 31.45
N ILE A 24 -4.15 -3.15 31.95
CA ILE A 24 -3.33 -2.17 31.24
C ILE A 24 -1.89 -2.69 31.05
N ALA A 25 -1.31 -3.34 32.07
CA ALA A 25 0.03 -3.91 31.98
C ALA A 25 0.14 -4.96 30.86
N VAL A 26 -0.85 -5.84 30.73
CA VAL A 26 -0.91 -6.85 29.66
C VAL A 26 -1.12 -6.20 28.30
N ILE A 27 -2.01 -5.21 28.17
CA ILE A 27 -2.25 -4.51 26.90
C ILE A 27 -0.97 -3.82 26.41
N LEU A 28 -0.26 -3.11 27.30
CA LEU A 28 0.98 -2.43 26.94
C LEU A 28 2.05 -3.43 26.47
N LEU A 29 2.17 -4.57 27.14
CA LEU A 29 3.08 -5.65 26.73
C LEU A 29 2.75 -6.16 25.32
N LEU A 30 1.47 -6.42 25.01
CA LEU A 30 1.05 -6.89 23.69
C LEU A 30 1.29 -5.84 22.60
N VAL A 31 1.01 -4.57 22.89
CA VAL A 31 1.22 -3.45 21.97
C VAL A 31 2.71 -3.27 21.65
N SER A 32 3.61 -3.42 22.62
CA SER A 32 5.06 -3.33 22.40
C SER A 32 5.55 -4.35 21.35
N VAL A 33 5.08 -5.59 21.41
CA VAL A 33 5.47 -6.64 20.44
C VAL A 33 4.91 -6.34 19.04
N LEU A 34 3.70 -5.80 18.96
CA LEU A 34 3.06 -5.44 17.69
C LEU A 34 3.86 -4.38 16.92
N PHE A 35 4.37 -3.34 17.59
CA PHE A 35 5.12 -2.27 16.93
C PHE A 35 6.36 -2.77 16.18
N VAL A 36 7.09 -3.74 16.75
CA VAL A 36 8.26 -4.34 16.09
C VAL A 36 7.83 -5.02 14.78
N GLY A 37 6.75 -5.80 14.80
CA GLY A 37 6.25 -6.51 13.61
C GLY A 37 5.70 -5.61 12.50
N VAL A 38 5.02 -4.51 12.86
CA VAL A 38 4.36 -3.62 11.87
C VAL A 38 5.35 -2.95 10.94
N SER A 39 6.53 -2.55 11.43
CA SER A 39 7.53 -1.85 10.62
C SER A 39 8.04 -2.69 9.43
N GLY A 40 8.38 -3.95 9.67
CA GLY A 40 8.82 -4.89 8.62
C GLY A 40 7.71 -5.20 7.63
N TRP A 41 6.49 -5.43 8.11
CA TRP A 41 5.34 -5.68 7.26
C TRP A 41 5.01 -4.48 6.35
N LYS A 42 5.09 -3.26 6.88
CA LYS A 42 4.84 -2.04 6.11
C LYS A 42 5.84 -1.87 4.97
N ASN A 43 7.13 -2.14 5.22
CA ASN A 43 8.17 -2.07 4.18
C ASN A 43 7.94 -3.10 3.07
N ALA A 44 7.62 -4.35 3.43
CA ALA A 44 7.30 -5.39 2.45
C ALA A 44 6.03 -5.07 1.65
N ALA A 45 5.00 -4.50 2.30
CA ALA A 45 3.78 -4.08 1.62
C ALA A 45 4.05 -2.94 0.63
N ASN A 46 4.86 -1.94 1.02
CA ASN A 46 5.24 -0.84 0.14
C ASN A 46 6.07 -1.34 -1.06
N GLN A 47 6.97 -2.31 -0.86
CA GLN A 47 7.70 -2.99 -1.95
C GLN A 47 6.75 -3.68 -2.93
N ALA A 48 5.78 -4.44 -2.42
CA ALA A 48 4.80 -5.13 -3.25
C ALA A 48 3.95 -4.15 -4.08
N VAL A 49 3.45 -3.07 -3.46
CA VAL A 49 2.70 -2.01 -4.15
C VAL A 49 3.56 -1.35 -5.22
N CYS A 50 4.85 -1.12 -4.94
CA CYS A 50 5.74 -0.52 -5.94
C CYS A 50 5.89 -1.40 -7.19
N VAL A 51 6.09 -2.72 -7.01
CA VAL A 51 6.17 -3.68 -8.12
C VAL A 51 4.83 -3.77 -8.87
N LEU A 52 3.71 -3.71 -8.16
CA LEU A 52 2.38 -3.67 -8.77
C LEU A 52 2.20 -2.43 -9.65
N ASN A 53 2.62 -1.25 -9.19
CA ASN A 53 2.58 -0.02 -9.98
C ASN A 53 3.43 -0.13 -11.26
N ILE A 54 4.60 -0.76 -11.19
CA ILE A 54 5.44 -0.99 -12.38
C ILE A 54 4.69 -1.90 -13.37
N ALA A 55 4.08 -2.98 -12.87
CA ALA A 55 3.34 -3.92 -13.71
C ALA A 55 2.07 -3.31 -14.32
N THR A 56 1.36 -2.43 -13.60
CA THR A 56 0.17 -1.74 -14.13
C THR A 56 0.55 -0.74 -15.22
N VAL A 57 1.64 0.01 -15.03
CA VAL A 57 2.18 0.92 -16.05
C VAL A 57 2.61 0.14 -17.28
N GLN A 58 3.32 -0.97 -17.12
CA GLN A 58 3.70 -1.83 -18.24
C GLN A 58 2.46 -2.32 -19.03
N LYS A 59 1.40 -2.75 -18.34
CA LYS A 59 0.15 -3.16 -18.99
C LYS A 59 -0.52 -2.00 -19.73
N ALA A 60 -0.50 -0.79 -19.16
CA ALA A 60 -1.04 0.39 -19.82
C ALA A 60 -0.25 0.76 -21.09
N VAL A 61 1.09 0.71 -21.04
CA VAL A 61 1.97 0.90 -22.21
C VAL A 61 1.62 -0.10 -23.31
N ARG A 62 1.47 -1.38 -22.98
CA ARG A 62 1.09 -2.44 -23.94
C ARG A 62 -0.29 -2.21 -24.53
N SER A 63 -1.26 -1.82 -23.70
CA SER A 63 -2.61 -1.49 -24.15
C SER A 63 -2.63 -0.27 -25.07
N TYR A 64 -1.91 0.78 -24.71
CA TYR A 64 -1.75 1.99 -25.53
C TYR A 64 -1.08 1.67 -26.86
N ALA A 65 -0.01 0.89 -26.85
CA ALA A 65 0.68 0.46 -28.05
C ALA A 65 -0.24 -0.37 -28.97
N ALA A 66 -1.02 -1.30 -28.42
CA ALA A 66 -1.98 -2.08 -29.17
C ALA A 66 -3.10 -1.21 -29.79
N ALA A 67 -3.63 -0.24 -29.03
CA ALA A 67 -4.69 0.65 -29.50
C ALA A 67 -4.22 1.61 -30.62
N ASN A 68 -2.94 1.99 -30.61
CA ASN A 68 -2.36 2.94 -31.56
C ASN A 68 -1.45 2.26 -32.61
N THR A 69 -1.48 0.93 -32.71
CA THR A 69 -0.65 0.13 -33.64
C THR A 69 0.85 0.44 -33.56
N LEU A 70 1.34 0.74 -32.35
CA LEU A 70 2.76 1.02 -32.09
C LEU A 70 3.55 -0.27 -31.90
N ASN A 71 4.77 -0.29 -32.43
CA ASN A 71 5.74 -1.36 -32.29
C ASN A 71 6.75 -1.05 -31.19
N ALA A 72 7.55 -2.05 -30.81
CA ALA A 72 8.67 -1.84 -29.89
C ALA A 72 9.65 -0.81 -30.48
N GLY A 73 10.04 0.18 -29.68
CA GLY A 73 10.90 1.29 -30.10
C GLY A 73 10.14 2.55 -30.54
N ASP A 74 8.84 2.47 -30.80
CA ASP A 74 8.03 3.65 -31.12
C ASP A 74 7.87 4.56 -29.88
N PRO A 75 7.69 5.87 -30.08
CA PRO A 75 7.61 6.84 -28.98
C PRO A 75 6.40 6.56 -28.09
N CYS A 76 6.66 6.44 -26.78
CA CYS A 76 5.66 6.27 -25.75
C CYS A 76 6.20 6.86 -24.44
N SER A 77 5.78 8.07 -24.11
CA SER A 77 6.11 8.73 -22.85
C SER A 77 5.00 8.56 -21.82
N MET A 78 5.35 8.66 -20.54
CA MET A 78 4.39 8.58 -19.44
C MET A 78 3.31 9.67 -19.55
N ASP A 79 3.66 10.86 -20.04
CA ASP A 79 2.71 11.96 -20.24
C ASP A 79 1.65 11.62 -21.29
N GLN A 80 2.00 10.88 -22.35
CA GLN A 80 1.04 10.40 -23.33
C GLN A 80 0.05 9.40 -22.72
N LEU A 81 0.52 8.53 -21.82
CA LEU A 81 -0.33 7.58 -21.10
C LEU A 81 -1.31 8.27 -20.15
N VAL A 82 -0.86 9.31 -19.45
CA VAL A 82 -1.71 10.14 -18.59
C VAL A 82 -2.71 10.93 -19.43
N ALA A 83 -2.27 11.57 -20.52
CA ALA A 83 -3.16 12.30 -21.43
C ALA A 83 -4.19 11.40 -22.12
N ALA A 84 -3.82 10.16 -22.42
CA ALA A 84 -4.72 9.13 -22.97
C ALA A 84 -5.69 8.55 -21.92
N GLY A 85 -5.60 8.95 -20.66
CA GLY A 85 -6.54 8.57 -19.60
C GLY A 85 -6.29 7.19 -18.98
N TYR A 86 -5.13 6.57 -19.22
CA TYR A 86 -4.77 5.31 -18.54
C TYR A 86 -4.49 5.50 -17.05
N PHE A 87 -4.09 6.71 -16.66
CA PHE A 87 -3.83 7.10 -15.29
C PHE A 87 -4.35 8.51 -15.03
N ALA A 88 -4.89 8.75 -13.84
CA ALA A 88 -5.24 10.10 -13.40
C ALA A 88 -4.00 10.98 -13.15
N SER A 89 -2.90 10.36 -12.72
CA SER A 89 -1.61 10.99 -12.50
C SER A 89 -0.49 9.95 -12.56
N ALA A 90 0.75 10.40 -12.77
CA ALA A 90 1.90 9.51 -12.71
C ALA A 90 2.01 8.86 -11.31
N PRO A 91 2.16 7.53 -11.22
CA PRO A 91 2.25 6.85 -9.94
C PRO A 91 3.50 7.29 -9.16
N THR A 92 3.40 7.30 -7.83
CA THR A 92 4.51 7.59 -6.92
C THR A 92 4.84 6.35 -6.08
N CYS A 93 6.11 6.18 -5.74
CA CYS A 93 6.51 5.03 -4.93
C CYS A 93 6.14 5.29 -3.45
N PRO A 94 5.41 4.38 -2.78
CA PRO A 94 4.98 4.58 -1.39
C PRO A 94 6.14 4.61 -0.38
N SER A 95 7.31 4.09 -0.75
CA SER A 95 8.55 4.20 0.04
C SER A 95 9.34 5.48 -0.21
N GLY A 96 8.83 6.45 -0.99
CA GLY A 96 9.54 7.69 -1.32
C GLY A 96 10.58 7.55 -2.45
N GLY A 97 10.51 6.47 -3.23
CA GLY A 97 11.33 6.29 -4.42
C GLY A 97 10.86 7.14 -5.61
N THR A 98 11.77 7.38 -6.55
CA THR A 98 11.46 8.01 -7.84
C THR A 98 11.32 6.92 -8.89
N TYR A 99 10.30 7.01 -9.73
CA TYR A 99 10.17 6.16 -10.89
C TYR A 99 10.83 6.82 -12.11
N THR A 100 11.61 6.04 -12.83
CA THR A 100 12.21 6.41 -14.11
C THR A 100 11.48 5.66 -15.21
N ALA A 101 10.76 6.38 -16.06
CA ALA A 101 10.02 5.83 -17.20
C ALA A 101 10.90 5.83 -18.46
N GLY A 102 10.68 4.84 -19.32
CA GLY A 102 11.17 4.85 -20.69
C GLY A 102 10.47 5.91 -21.54
N THR A 103 11.04 6.18 -22.71
CA THR A 103 10.47 7.11 -23.71
C THR A 103 9.88 6.39 -24.92
N THR A 104 9.98 5.06 -24.96
CA THR A 104 9.55 4.22 -26.07
C THR A 104 8.82 2.98 -25.56
N VAL A 105 8.03 2.36 -26.43
CA VAL A 105 7.42 1.05 -26.14
C VAL A 105 8.54 0.03 -25.95
N PRO A 106 8.66 -0.62 -24.78
CA PRO A 106 9.77 -1.52 -24.49
C PRO A 106 9.61 -2.82 -25.29
N ALA A 107 10.72 -3.52 -25.58
CA ALA A 107 10.65 -4.89 -26.06
C ALA A 107 10.01 -5.82 -25.00
N VAL A 108 9.58 -7.02 -25.40
CA VAL A 108 9.10 -8.05 -24.46
C VAL A 108 10.26 -8.40 -23.50
N GLY A 109 9.96 -8.46 -22.20
CA GLY A 109 10.99 -8.74 -21.20
C GLY A 109 11.70 -7.53 -20.61
N ILE A 110 11.51 -6.33 -21.16
CA ILE A 110 12.09 -5.09 -20.63
C ILE A 110 11.00 -4.28 -19.91
N ALA A 111 11.27 -3.91 -18.66
CA ALA A 111 10.35 -3.08 -17.88
C ALA A 111 10.40 -1.62 -18.36
N TYR A 112 9.24 -1.04 -18.64
CA TYR A 112 9.11 0.37 -19.00
C TYR A 112 9.45 1.32 -17.84
N LEU A 113 9.17 0.89 -16.61
CA LEU A 113 9.30 1.70 -15.40
C LEU A 113 10.25 1.03 -14.42
N THR A 114 11.22 1.78 -13.91
CA THR A 114 12.13 1.32 -12.85
C THR A 114 12.02 2.22 -11.62
N CYS A 115 12.23 1.68 -10.42
CA CYS A 115 12.24 2.45 -9.18
C CYS A 115 13.66 2.59 -8.64
N SER A 116 14.00 3.74 -8.05
CA SER A 116 15.30 4.00 -7.41
C SER A 116 15.54 3.25 -6.10
N GLN A 117 14.51 2.65 -5.50
CA GLN A 117 14.60 1.98 -4.19
C GLN A 117 15.10 0.53 -4.32
N ALA A 118 15.98 0.12 -3.41
CA ALA A 118 16.53 -1.22 -3.39
C ALA A 118 15.43 -2.26 -3.11
N GLY A 119 15.40 -3.34 -3.90
CA GLY A 119 14.40 -4.41 -3.77
C GLY A 119 13.02 -4.08 -4.38
N HIS A 120 12.85 -2.90 -4.98
CA HIS A 120 11.61 -2.51 -5.66
C HIS A 120 11.58 -2.90 -7.16
N ALA A 121 12.58 -3.65 -7.63
CA ALA A 121 12.60 -4.19 -8.97
C ALA A 121 11.74 -5.48 -9.05
N PRO A 122 10.98 -5.68 -10.14
CA PRO A 122 10.27 -6.93 -10.35
C PRO A 122 11.25 -8.11 -10.47
N LYS A 123 10.89 -9.26 -9.90
CA LYS A 123 11.73 -10.47 -9.95
C LYS A 123 11.92 -11.01 -11.37
N SER A 124 10.94 -10.80 -12.24
CA SER A 124 11.03 -11.10 -13.66
C SER A 124 10.03 -10.23 -14.43
N SER A 125 10.52 -9.63 -15.51
CA SER A 125 9.72 -8.91 -16.51
C SER A 125 9.51 -9.73 -17.78
N ALA A 126 9.98 -10.99 -17.84
CA ALA A 126 10.00 -11.82 -19.05
C ALA A 126 8.61 -12.08 -19.65
N ASN A 127 7.56 -12.09 -18.82
CA ASN A 127 6.18 -12.33 -19.24
C ASN A 127 5.40 -11.03 -19.52
N TRP A 128 6.08 -9.89 -19.68
CA TRP A 128 5.49 -8.55 -19.77
C TRP A 128 5.86 -7.79 -21.05
#